data_AF-A0A1F3P1R2-F1
#
_entry.id   AF-A0A1F3P1R2-F1
#
_cell.length_a   1.000
_cell.length_b   1.000
_cell.length_c   1.000
_cell.angle_alpha   90.00
_cell.angle_beta   90.00
_cell.angle_gamma   90.00
#
_symmetry.space_group_name_H-M   'P 1'
#
loop_
_entity.id
_entity.type
_entity.pdbx_description
1 polymer ?
#
loop_
_entity_poly.entity_id
_entity_poly.type
_entity_poly.pdbx_seq_one_letter_code
_entity_poly.pdbx_strand_id
1 'polypeptide(L)'
;MTKNKIINVQGREIALISDKVNDYISLTDMARYRDAERTNYIIQNWMQTRSAIEFCGLWEQLNNADFKSIEFDALKNESGANSFALTCFGTSGLEAK
;
A
#
# COMPACT_ATOMS: atom_id res chain seq x y z
N MET A 1 16.68 -5.16 14.90
CA MET A 1 17.44 -5.28 13.64
C MET A 1 16.54 -5.93 12.63
N THR A 2 16.02 -5.12 11.70
CA THR A 2 15.23 -5.58 10.56
C THR A 2 16.09 -6.52 9.73
N LYS A 3 15.66 -7.77 9.57
CA LYS A 3 16.36 -8.71 8.68
C LYS A 3 15.78 -8.50 7.28
N ASN A 4 16.58 -7.94 6.37
CA ASN A 4 16.24 -7.94 4.96
C ASN A 4 16.45 -9.35 4.43
N LYS A 5 15.34 -10.03 4.11
CA LYS A 5 15.35 -11.33 3.45
C LYS A 5 15.02 -11.08 1.99
N ILE A 6 15.71 -11.76 1.08
CA ILE A 6 15.42 -11.65 -0.35
C ILE A 6 14.76 -12.96 -0.76
N ILE A 7 13.62 -12.89 -1.44
CA ILE A 7 13.01 -14.04 -2.09
C ILE A 7 13.13 -13.91 -3.59
N ASN A 8 13.37 -15.04 -4.26
CA ASN A 8 13.38 -15.10 -5.71
C ASN A 8 12.01 -15.54 -6.20
N VAL A 9 11.33 -14.67 -6.94
CA VAL A 9 10.04 -14.95 -7.57
C VAL A 9 10.20 -14.74 -9.06
N GLN A 10 10.00 -15.82 -9.85
CA GLN A 10 10.15 -15.80 -11.31
C GLN A 10 11.51 -15.27 -11.80
N GLY A 11 12.60 -15.54 -11.08
CA GLY A 11 13.95 -15.09 -11.45
C GLY A 11 14.31 -13.68 -10.97
N ARG A 12 13.46 -13.02 -10.16
CA ARG A 12 13.69 -11.67 -9.64
C ARG A 12 13.73 -11.64 -8.13
N GLU A 13 14.63 -10.83 -7.60
CA GLU A 13 14.81 -10.59 -6.18
C GLU A 13 13.75 -9.59 -5.68
N ILE A 14 12.91 -10.04 -4.75
CA ILE A 14 11.96 -9.19 -4.03
C ILE A 14 12.44 -9.08 -2.59
N ALA A 15 12.59 -7.84 -2.12
CA ALA A 15 12.94 -7.58 -0.73
C ALA A 15 11.75 -7.87 0.19
N LEU A 16 11.99 -8.72 1.18
CA LEU A 16 11.17 -8.89 2.36
C LEU A 16 11.82 -8.13 3.50
N ILE A 17 11.00 -7.33 4.16
CA ILE A 17 11.37 -6.58 5.35
C ILE A 17 10.73 -7.34 6.51
N SER A 18 11.54 -8.05 7.29
CA SER A 18 11.02 -8.76 8.47
C SER A 18 11.23 -7.89 9.71
N ASP A 19 10.13 -7.53 10.37
CA ASP A 19 10.17 -7.13 11.78
C ASP A 19 9.90 -8.37 12.66
N LYS A 20 10.24 -8.32 13.96
CA LYS A 20 10.20 -9.48 14.87
C LYS A 20 8.85 -10.22 14.90
N VAL A 21 7.77 -9.57 14.45
CA VAL A 21 6.39 -10.07 14.50
C VAL A 21 5.79 -10.28 13.11
N ASN A 22 6.21 -9.53 12.09
CA ASN A 22 5.57 -9.49 10.77
C ASN A 22 6.59 -9.44 9.64
N ASP A 23 6.27 -10.13 8.54
CA ASP A 23 7.00 -10.06 7.28
C ASP A 23 6.27 -9.11 6.31
N TYR A 24 6.99 -8.13 5.76
CA TYR A 24 6.47 -7.18 4.79
C TYR A 24 7.11 -7.41 3.41
N ILE A 25 6.33 -7.30 2.35
CA ILE A 25 6.81 -7.42 0.96
C ILE A 25 6.98 -6.04 0.34
N SER A 26 8.07 -5.83 -0.39
CA SER A 26 8.33 -4.60 -1.15
C SER A 26 7.39 -4.44 -2.35
N LEU A 27 6.40 -3.55 -2.22
CA LEU A 27 5.46 -3.18 -3.28
C LEU A 27 6.14 -2.51 -4.49
N THR A 28 7.24 -1.79 -4.27
CA THR A 28 8.02 -1.15 -5.35
C THR A 28 8.72 -2.18 -6.23
N ASP A 29 9.29 -3.23 -5.62
CA ASP A 29 9.91 -4.32 -6.39
C ASP A 29 8.85 -5.11 -7.17
N MET A 30 7.66 -5.28 -6.60
CA MET A 30 6.50 -5.86 -7.32
C MET A 30 6.02 -4.98 -8.49
N ALA A 31 5.95 -3.66 -8.32
CA ALA A 31 5.48 -2.76 -9.37
C ALA A 31 6.50 -2.62 -10.51
N ARG A 32 7.80 -2.63 -10.21
CA ARG A 32 8.88 -2.67 -11.23
C ARG A 32 8.77 -3.86 -12.18
N TYR A 33 8.15 -4.97 -11.75
CA TYR A 33 7.89 -6.12 -12.63
C TYR A 33 7.01 -5.72 -13.81
N ARG A 34 5.99 -4.89 -13.57
CA ARG A 34 4.97 -4.54 -14.57
C ARG A 34 5.41 -3.38 -15.46
N ASP A 35 6.05 -2.36 -14.89
CA ASP A 35 6.70 -1.27 -15.65
C ASP A 35 7.73 -0.58 -14.73
N ALA A 36 9.00 -0.65 -15.08
CA ALA A 36 10.08 -0.07 -14.28
C ALA A 36 10.06 1.47 -14.33
N GLU A 37 9.68 2.08 -15.46
CA GLU A 37 9.63 3.53 -15.63
C GLU A 37 8.40 4.14 -14.96
N ARG A 38 7.27 3.40 -14.94
CA ARG A 38 5.99 3.86 -14.39
C ARG A 38 5.61 3.17 -13.07
N THR A 39 6.61 2.73 -12.31
CA THR A 39 6.44 2.05 -11.02
C THR A 39 5.50 2.83 -10.08
N ASN A 40 5.69 4.15 -9.99
CA ASN A 40 4.87 5.07 -9.21
C ASN A 40 3.39 5.04 -9.64
N TYR A 41 3.10 5.14 -10.93
CA TYR A 41 1.75 5.13 -11.47
C TYR A 41 1.03 3.79 -11.23
N ILE A 42 1.75 2.67 -11.32
CA ILE A 42 1.18 1.35 -11.04
C ILE A 42 0.75 1.24 -9.57
N ILE A 43 1.63 1.65 -8.64
CA ILE A 43 1.31 1.63 -7.21
C ILE A 43 0.13 2.55 -6.92
N GLN A 44 0.11 3.75 -7.50
CA GLN A 44 -1.02 4.67 -7.37
C GLN A 44 -2.33 4.02 -7.82
N ASN A 45 -2.33 3.39 -9.00
CA ASN A 45 -3.52 2.75 -9.53
C ASN A 45 -3.99 1.58 -8.64
N TRP A 46 -3.07 0.74 -8.12
CA TRP A 46 -3.43 -0.32 -7.19
C TRP A 46 -4.06 0.23 -5.91
N MET A 47 -3.45 1.25 -5.31
CA MET A 47 -3.93 1.86 -4.07
C MET A 47 -5.20 2.68 -4.24
N GLN A 48 -5.47 3.22 -5.44
CA GLN A 48 -6.68 4.00 -5.74
C GLN A 48 -7.93 3.13 -5.97
N THR A 49 -7.77 1.82 -6.16
CA THR A 49 -8.93 0.94 -6.29
C THR A 49 -9.71 0.93 -4.96
N ARG A 50 -11.03 1.11 -5.06
CA ARG A 50 -11.93 1.02 -3.90
C ARG A 50 -11.74 -0.27 -3.12
N SER A 51 -11.46 -1.38 -3.80
CA SER A 51 -11.16 -2.67 -3.16
C SER A 51 -9.90 -2.65 -2.29
N ALA A 52 -8.83 -1.97 -2.72
CA ALA A 52 -7.60 -1.85 -1.92
C ALA A 52 -7.85 -0.99 -0.66
N ILE A 53 -8.59 0.11 -0.82
CA ILE A 53 -8.93 1.01 0.29
C ILE A 53 -9.83 0.30 1.29
N GLU A 54 -10.91 -0.34 0.85
CA GLU A 54 -11.80 -1.12 1.71
C GLU A 54 -11.04 -2.23 2.48
N PHE A 55 -10.09 -2.90 1.83
CA PHE A 55 -9.24 -3.88 2.50
C PHE A 55 -8.35 -3.26 3.58
N CYS A 56 -7.69 -2.13 3.28
CA CYS A 56 -6.87 -1.40 4.26
C CYS A 56 -7.72 -0.91 5.44
N GLY A 57 -8.90 -0.36 5.20
CA GLY A 57 -9.80 0.10 6.26
C GLY A 57 -10.29 -1.02 7.16
N LEU A 58 -10.66 -2.17 6.58
CA LEU A 58 -11.03 -3.35 7.36
C LEU A 58 -9.84 -3.84 8.22
N TRP A 59 -8.64 -3.87 7.63
CA TRP A 59 -7.45 -4.25 8.38
C TRP A 59 -7.17 -3.29 9.54
N GLU A 60 -7.29 -1.97 9.33
CA GLU A 60 -7.12 -0.99 10.40
C GLU A 60 -8.20 -1.09 11.48
N GLN A 61 -9.47 -1.33 11.12
CA GLN A 61 -10.53 -1.59 12.11
C GLN A 61 -10.23 -2.81 12.99
N LEU A 62 -9.61 -3.84 12.43
CA LEU A 62 -9.29 -5.08 13.15
C LEU A 62 -8.03 -4.96 14.02
N ASN A 63 -7.06 -4.16 13.61
CA ASN A 63 -5.73 -4.11 14.24
C ASN A 63 -5.46 -2.82 15.03
N ASN A 64 -6.25 -1.76 14.82
CA ASN A 64 -6.07 -0.48 15.49
C ASN A 64 -7.33 -0.10 16.28
N ALA A 65 -7.21 -0.11 17.61
CA ALA A 65 -8.32 0.22 18.51
C ALA A 65 -8.75 1.71 18.42
N ASP A 66 -7.88 2.58 17.92
CA ASP A 66 -8.11 4.03 17.79
C ASP A 66 -8.48 4.45 16.35
N PHE A 67 -9.02 3.51 15.58
CA PHE A 67 -9.33 3.75 14.17
C PHE A 67 -10.47 4.76 13.98
N LYS A 68 -10.19 5.81 13.21
CA LYS A 68 -11.15 6.86 12.90
C LYS A 68 -12.06 6.49 11.72
N SER A 69 -13.06 5.65 11.99
CA SER A 69 -13.97 5.14 10.96
C SER A 69 -14.74 6.23 10.20
N ILE A 70 -14.98 7.39 10.81
CA ILE A 70 -15.73 8.50 10.20
C ILE A 70 -14.90 9.20 9.10
N GLU A 71 -13.63 9.51 9.39
CA GLU A 71 -12.71 10.12 8.41
C GLU A 71 -12.44 9.13 7.26
N PHE A 72 -12.35 7.84 7.59
CA PHE A 72 -12.15 6.79 6.60
C PHE A 72 -13.36 6.58 5.66
N ASP A 73 -14.60 6.70 6.15
CA ASP A 73 -15.79 6.58 5.29
C ASP A 73 -15.87 7.70 4.24
N ALA A 74 -15.38 8.91 4.54
CA ALA A 74 -15.24 9.97 3.55
C ALA A 74 -14.24 9.58 2.45
N LEU A 75 -13.06 9.09 2.83
CA LEU A 75 -12.03 8.61 1.90
C LEU A 75 -12.54 7.46 1.03
N LYS A 76 -13.27 6.51 1.62
CA LYS A 76 -13.90 5.39 0.91
C LYS A 76 -14.96 5.84 -0.09
N ASN A 77 -15.74 6.88 0.23
CA ASN A 77 -16.75 7.43 -0.68
C ASN A 77 -16.12 8.18 -1.86
N GLU A 78 -14.94 8.77 -1.69
CA GLU A 78 -14.15 9.37 -2.77
C GLU A 78 -13.38 8.30 -3.59
N SER A 79 -13.22 7.10 -3.03
CA SER A 79 -12.52 5.99 -3.66
C SER A 79 -13.27 5.40 -4.85
N GLY A 80 -12.57 5.20 -5.97
CA GLY A 80 -13.15 4.65 -7.20
C GLY A 80 -13.80 5.68 -8.13
N ALA A 81 -13.96 6.93 -7.69
CA ALA A 81 -14.00 8.03 -8.64
C ALA A 81 -12.56 8.24 -9.14
N ASN A 82 -12.32 8.30 -10.45
CA ASN A 82 -11.00 8.57 -11.03
C ASN A 82 -10.44 9.98 -10.69
N SER A 83 -10.95 10.61 -9.63
CA SER A 83 -10.74 12.01 -9.25
C SER A 83 -9.79 12.21 -8.08
N PHE A 84 -9.50 11.20 -7.26
CA PHE A 84 -8.59 11.37 -6.11
C PHE A 84 -7.19 10.83 -6.42
N ALA A 85 -6.17 11.66 -6.17
CA ALA A 85 -4.78 11.31 -6.41
C ALA A 85 -4.09 10.92 -5.10
N LEU A 86 -3.97 9.63 -4.82
CA LEU A 86 -3.09 9.15 -3.76
C LEU A 86 -1.62 9.34 -4.17
N THR A 87 -0.89 10.17 -3.43
CA THR A 87 0.56 10.29 -3.58
C THR A 87 1.25 9.67 -2.38
N CYS A 88 1.99 8.59 -2.60
CA CYS A 88 2.84 8.01 -1.57
C CYS A 88 4.09 8.87 -1.45
N PHE A 89 4.09 9.85 -0.53
CA PHE A 89 5.33 10.46 -0.07
C PHE A 89 5.81 9.75 1.20
N GLY A 90 7.12 9.58 1.31
CA GLY A 90 7.76 8.79 2.37
C GLY A 90 7.30 9.17 3.78
N THR A 91 6.85 8.15 4.51
CA THR A 91 6.75 8.09 5.98
C THR A 91 5.98 9.22 6.66
N SER A 92 4.71 9.44 6.30
CA SER A 92 3.65 9.86 7.26
C SER A 92 2.36 10.18 6.50
N GLY A 93 1.33 9.34 6.65
CA GLY A 93 -0.04 9.65 6.25
C GLY A 93 -0.37 9.43 4.77
N LEU A 94 -1.47 8.71 4.52
CA LEU A 94 -2.18 8.77 3.26
C LEU A 94 -2.99 10.07 3.25
N GLU A 95 -2.51 11.10 2.56
CA GLU A 95 -3.31 12.30 2.29
C GLU A 95 -3.92 12.19 0.89
N ALA A 96 -5.26 12.30 0.82
CA ALA A 96 -5.99 12.51 -0.42
C ALA A 96 -5.93 14.01 -0.77
N LYS A 97 -5.51 14.34 -1.99
CA LYS A 97 -5.65 15.67 -2.58
C LYS A 97 -6.78 15.69 -3.59
#